data_AF-A0AAD5UGM8-F1
#
_entry.id   AF-A0AAD5UGM8-F1
#
_cell.length_a   1.000
_cell.length_b   1.000
_cell.length_c   1.000
_cell.angle_alpha   90.00
_cell.angle_beta   90.00
_cell.angle_gamma   90.00
#
_symmetry.space_group_name_H-M   'P 1'
#
loop_
_entity.id
_entity.type
_entity.pdbx_description
1 polymer ?
#
loop_
_entity_poly.entity_id
_entity_poly.type
_entity_poly.pdbx_seq_one_letter_code
_entity_poly.pdbx_strand_id
1 'polypeptide(L)'
;MMVQHTYIDCAPKPSVQNWTSTKKVNVQTWCLVNTLITVSSDENNVCEIVFRRPAGITVLYSRILNDVGRNIQNVGIFLDMLNGSTDDPTKIPQSYVAERSKSISSLSTSNSIPELKHSKSFNLEVQESDTIGLDVESFRNFMDPAFLILQFQPYPSLESHSEQPILLPNDDATQRAISVLDRTPSIDLHKIGIVFVDSGQTNEVEILANQRGSSNYLQFLSNLGRVFPLANTRDIYTGGLDTSSEAIDGQYGLCYIPDQRMNQVIFHVTTMMPKYAHDTLCTGKKRHIGNNFVTIVWNESGLAYRHDTIPGQFNFVQIIIEPIAGHDYNSFCFKLTLSYRSDMERVAPIPVLLSGSSLAKYVREVAIYSNMMAQVFSTGETISNARERLRQLKRIRKRQESENLNIPLDFTYLGAV
;
A
#
# COMPACT_ATOMS: atom_id res chain seq x y z
N MET A 1 -1.28 2.77 8.69
CA MET A 1 -0.87 2.85 7.27
C MET A 1 0.50 2.18 7.20
N MET A 2 0.60 1.02 6.55
CA MET A 2 1.88 0.33 6.38
C MET A 2 2.74 1.15 5.42
N VAL A 3 3.61 2.02 5.95
CA VAL A 3 4.65 2.69 5.18
C VAL A 3 5.96 1.95 5.46
N GLN A 4 6.22 0.89 4.70
CA GLN A 4 7.52 0.24 4.72
C GLN A 4 8.47 1.02 3.81
N HIS A 5 9.45 1.68 4.42
CA HIS A 5 10.48 2.42 3.71
C HIS A 5 11.57 1.44 3.25
N THR A 6 11.61 1.12 1.96
CA THR A 6 12.74 0.42 1.33
C THR A 6 13.76 1.46 0.88
N TYR A 7 14.89 1.53 1.59
CA TYR A 7 16.02 2.39 1.22
C TYR A 7 16.93 1.63 0.27
N ILE A 8 17.13 2.16 -0.94
CA ILE A 8 18.24 1.73 -1.80
C ILE A 8 19.52 2.39 -1.26
N ASP A 9 20.56 1.58 -1.15
CA ASP A 9 21.78 1.77 -0.36
C ASP A 9 22.46 3.14 -0.53
N CYS A 10 22.25 4.04 0.43
CA CYS A 10 23.02 5.28 0.59
C CYS A 10 23.27 5.49 2.09
N ALA A 11 24.51 5.29 2.53
CA ALA A 11 24.97 5.56 3.90
C ALA A 11 25.76 6.87 3.96
N PRO A 12 25.68 7.67 5.04
CA PRO A 12 24.93 7.42 6.27
C PRO A 12 23.46 7.85 6.15
N LYS A 13 22.58 7.05 6.77
CA LYS A 13 21.13 7.26 6.78
C LYS A 13 20.81 8.51 7.61
N PRO A 14 20.16 9.54 7.06
CA PRO A 14 19.71 10.68 7.85
C PRO A 14 18.59 10.27 8.83
N SER A 15 18.52 10.89 10.00
CA SER A 15 17.42 10.69 10.94
C SER A 15 16.08 11.06 10.27
N VAL A 16 15.08 10.17 10.36
CA VAL A 16 13.72 10.33 9.77
C VAL A 16 13.05 11.66 10.20
N GLN A 17 13.43 12.19 11.36
CA GLN A 17 12.95 13.47 11.88
C GLN A 17 13.39 14.69 11.05
N ASN A 18 14.52 14.61 10.32
CA ASN A 18 15.06 15.78 9.61
C ASN A 18 14.41 16.06 8.24
N TRP A 19 13.61 15.13 7.71
CA TRP A 19 13.05 15.21 6.34
C TRP A 19 11.51 15.29 6.32
N THR A 20 10.86 15.06 7.46
CA THR A 20 9.40 14.98 7.59
C THR A 20 8.77 16.23 8.22
N SER A 21 9.60 17.16 8.72
CA SER A 21 9.21 18.32 9.53
C SER A 21 8.87 19.58 8.72
N THR A 22 8.96 19.53 7.41
CA THR A 22 8.97 20.73 6.57
C THR A 22 7.74 20.80 5.68
N LYS A 23 7.23 22.02 5.49
CA LYS A 23 5.94 22.26 4.82
C LYS A 23 6.10 21.91 3.34
N LYS A 24 5.44 20.83 2.90
CA LYS A 24 5.43 20.46 1.48
C LYS A 24 4.86 21.59 0.62
N VAL A 25 5.62 22.01 -0.38
CA VAL A 25 5.28 23.03 -1.38
C VAL A 25 5.24 22.37 -2.76
N ASN A 26 4.37 22.87 -3.63
CA ASN A 26 4.27 22.44 -5.03
C ASN A 26 4.00 20.93 -5.18
N VAL A 27 2.85 20.48 -4.67
CA VAL A 27 2.43 19.07 -4.76
C VAL A 27 1.67 18.85 -6.07
N GLN A 28 2.18 17.95 -6.90
CA GLN A 28 1.51 17.53 -8.13
C GLN A 28 1.49 16.01 -8.22
N THR A 29 0.42 15.46 -8.79
CA THR A 29 0.24 14.02 -8.94
C THR A 29 -0.06 13.66 -10.38
N TRP A 30 0.64 12.67 -10.90
CA TRP A 30 0.42 12.12 -12.24
C TRP A 30 -0.04 10.68 -12.16
N CYS A 31 -0.89 10.30 -13.11
CA CYS A 31 -1.21 8.92 -13.39
C CYS A 31 -0.37 8.43 -14.59
N LEU A 32 0.58 7.55 -14.31
CA LEU A 32 1.38 6.86 -15.33
C LEU A 32 0.96 5.39 -15.39
N VAL A 33 0.27 5.01 -16.45
CA VAL A 33 -0.25 3.65 -16.66
C VAL A 33 -1.16 3.19 -15.51
N ASN A 34 -0.64 2.39 -14.58
CA ASN A 34 -1.32 1.89 -13.38
C ASN A 34 -0.58 2.32 -12.11
N THR A 35 0.11 3.45 -12.15
CA THR A 35 0.87 4.00 -11.03
C THR A 35 0.50 5.46 -10.85
N LEU A 36 0.24 5.88 -9.60
CA LEU A 36 0.22 7.30 -9.28
C LEU A 36 1.58 7.73 -8.76
N ILE A 37 2.09 8.82 -9.29
CA ILE A 37 3.34 9.43 -8.87
C ILE A 37 2.98 10.80 -8.31
N THR A 38 3.10 10.97 -7.00
CA THR A 38 3.00 12.30 -6.38
C THR A 38 4.40 12.80 -6.12
N VAL A 39 4.71 13.98 -6.65
CA VAL A 39 5.96 14.66 -6.40
C VAL A 39 5.64 15.88 -5.55
N SER A 40 6.36 16.02 -4.44
CA SER A 40 6.30 17.21 -3.61
C SER A 40 7.70 17.71 -3.32
N SER A 41 7.85 19.03 -3.34
CA SER A 41 9.09 19.70 -2.99
C SER A 41 8.98 20.33 -1.62
N ASP A 42 10.11 20.56 -0.97
CA ASP A 42 10.19 21.30 0.26
C ASP A 42 11.06 22.56 0.08
N GLU A 43 10.93 23.52 1.00
CA GLU A 43 11.73 24.76 1.05
C GLU A 43 13.25 24.49 1.11
N ASN A 44 13.68 23.28 1.46
CA ASN A 44 15.08 22.88 1.51
C ASN A 44 15.58 22.11 0.26
N ASN A 45 14.90 22.25 -0.89
CA ASN A 45 15.24 21.53 -2.15
C ASN A 45 15.26 20.00 -2.00
N VAL A 46 14.50 19.48 -1.03
CA VAL A 46 14.25 18.06 -0.85
C VAL A 46 12.97 17.73 -1.58
N CYS A 47 13.05 16.76 -2.48
CA CYS A 47 11.91 16.21 -3.18
C CYS A 47 11.50 14.87 -2.54
N GLU A 48 10.21 14.74 -2.25
CA GLU A 48 9.57 13.47 -1.92
C GLU A 48 8.77 13.00 -3.14
N ILE A 49 9.08 11.79 -3.61
CA ILE A 49 8.42 11.13 -4.73
C ILE A 49 7.71 9.89 -4.20
N VAL A 50 6.38 9.90 -4.27
CA VAL A 50 5.52 8.83 -3.78
C VAL A 50 4.94 8.05 -4.96
N PHE A 51 5.40 6.82 -5.12
CA PHE A 51 4.88 5.87 -6.10
C PHE A 51 3.79 5.01 -5.46
N ARG A 52 2.56 5.08 -5.97
CA ARG A 52 1.43 4.24 -5.56
C ARG A 52 1.12 3.23 -6.65
N ARG A 53 1.42 1.96 -6.36
CA ARG A 53 1.23 0.81 -7.26
C ARG A 53 0.21 -0.17 -6.68
N PRO A 54 -0.32 -1.11 -7.47
CA PRO A 54 -1.13 -2.20 -6.95
C PRO A 54 -0.41 -3.00 -5.86
N ALA A 55 0.90 -3.24 -6.05
CA ALA A 55 1.75 -3.98 -5.11
C ALA A 55 2.11 -3.22 -3.82
N GLY A 56 1.83 -1.91 -3.75
CA GLY A 56 2.11 -1.11 -2.55
C GLY A 56 2.56 0.30 -2.87
N ILE A 57 3.08 0.98 -1.84
CA ILE A 57 3.55 2.36 -1.90
C ILE A 57 5.06 2.36 -1.70
N THR A 58 5.77 3.14 -2.50
CA THR A 58 7.21 3.37 -2.36
C THR A 58 7.45 4.87 -2.29
N VAL A 59 8.20 5.32 -1.29
CA VAL A 59 8.55 6.73 -1.11
C VAL A 59 10.05 6.87 -1.31
N LEU A 60 10.44 7.74 -2.24
CA LEU A 60 11.82 8.12 -2.49
C LEU A 60 12.03 9.56 -2.06
N TYR A 61 13.07 9.80 -1.29
CA TYR A 61 13.52 11.13 -0.95
C TYR A 61 14.80 11.43 -1.72
N SER A 62 14.84 12.55 -2.42
CA SER A 62 16.00 13.01 -3.17
C SER A 62 16.28 14.46 -2.87
N ARG A 63 17.54 14.80 -2.60
CA ARG A 63 17.97 16.20 -2.53
C ARG A 63 18.53 16.59 -3.89
N ILE A 64 17.95 17.60 -4.50
CA ILE A 64 18.43 18.08 -5.79
C ILE A 64 19.54 19.09 -5.53
N LEU A 65 20.78 18.69 -5.82
CA LEU A 65 21.97 19.50 -5.57
C LEU A 65 22.29 20.46 -6.72
N ASN A 66 21.71 20.24 -7.91
CA ASN A 66 21.77 21.17 -9.04
C ASN A 66 20.65 22.19 -8.91
N ASP A 67 20.76 23.07 -7.91
CA ASP A 67 20.04 24.32 -7.88
C ASP A 67 20.65 25.23 -8.96
N VAL A 68 20.08 25.20 -10.17
CA VAL A 68 20.41 26.17 -11.21
C VAL A 68 19.75 27.48 -10.80
N GLY A 69 20.36 28.16 -9.82
CA GLY A 69 19.85 29.39 -9.21
C GLY A 69 19.80 30.61 -10.13
N ARG A 70 19.68 30.44 -11.45
CA ARG A 70 19.46 31.53 -12.41
C ARG A 70 18.63 31.03 -13.60
N ASN A 71 17.47 31.65 -13.79
CA ASN A 71 16.76 31.81 -15.07
C ASN A 71 16.17 30.58 -15.76
N ILE A 72 15.49 29.68 -15.03
CA ILE A 72 14.50 28.80 -15.67
C ILE A 72 13.10 29.35 -15.36
N GLN A 73 12.65 30.33 -16.13
CA GLN A 73 11.26 30.83 -16.16
C GLN A 73 10.28 29.81 -16.78
N ASN A 74 10.47 28.50 -16.54
CA ASN A 74 9.86 27.46 -17.37
C ASN A 74 8.88 26.57 -16.59
N VAL A 75 7.97 27.17 -15.81
CA VAL A 75 6.92 26.46 -15.06
C VAL A 75 5.86 25.79 -15.97
N GLY A 76 5.89 26.07 -17.29
CA GLY A 76 4.98 25.45 -18.28
C GLY A 76 5.64 24.47 -19.26
N ILE A 77 6.93 24.64 -19.56
CA ILE A 77 7.59 23.92 -20.67
C ILE A 77 7.62 22.41 -20.42
N PHE A 78 7.88 21.99 -19.19
CA PHE A 78 7.94 20.57 -18.87
C PHE A 78 6.57 19.91 -18.96
N LEU A 79 5.50 20.64 -18.62
CA LEU A 79 4.14 20.15 -18.77
C LEU A 79 3.74 20.05 -20.25
N ASP A 80 4.12 21.04 -21.07
CA ASP A 80 3.88 21.02 -22.52
C ASP A 80 4.66 19.88 -23.21
N MET A 81 5.90 19.61 -22.78
CA MET A 81 6.68 18.47 -23.22
C MET A 81 6.03 17.13 -22.84
N LEU A 82 5.43 17.02 -21.65
CA LEU A 82 4.71 15.83 -21.21
C LEU A 82 3.40 15.62 -21.99
N ASN A 83 2.72 16.71 -22.36
CA ASN A 83 1.46 16.68 -23.11
C ASN A 83 1.66 16.43 -24.62
N GLY A 84 2.91 16.43 -25.12
CA GLY A 84 3.21 16.17 -26.52
C GLY A 84 2.73 17.25 -27.49
N SER A 85 2.40 18.45 -27.00
CA SER A 85 1.92 19.56 -27.84
C SER A 85 3.08 20.30 -28.52
N THR A 86 3.82 19.61 -29.39
CA THR A 86 4.71 20.28 -30.35
C THR A 86 4.55 19.62 -31.72
N ASP A 87 3.46 19.96 -32.42
CA ASP A 87 3.27 19.63 -33.84
C ASP A 87 4.26 20.38 -34.77
N ASP A 88 5.22 21.14 -34.22
CA ASP A 88 6.16 21.92 -35.03
C ASP A 88 7.54 22.05 -34.36
N PRO A 89 8.53 21.21 -34.73
CA PRO A 89 9.90 21.27 -34.18
C PRO A 89 10.63 22.58 -34.56
N THR A 90 10.04 23.41 -35.42
CA THR A 90 10.56 24.72 -35.84
C THR A 90 10.15 25.88 -34.93
N LYS A 91 9.20 25.65 -33.99
CA LYS A 91 8.71 26.65 -33.02
C LYS A 91 9.37 26.56 -31.65
N ILE A 92 10.48 25.84 -31.53
CA ILE A 92 11.38 26.02 -30.39
C ILE A 92 11.99 27.42 -30.55
N PRO A 93 11.79 28.38 -29.63
CA PRO A 93 12.31 29.73 -29.82
C PRO A 93 13.83 29.66 -30.03
N GLN A 94 14.35 30.32 -31.08
CA GLN A 94 15.77 30.24 -31.45
C GLN A 94 16.73 30.76 -30.35
N SER A 95 16.21 31.43 -29.32
CA SER A 95 16.94 31.75 -28.09
C SER A 95 17.40 30.51 -27.30
N TYR A 96 16.77 29.35 -27.48
CA TYR A 96 17.09 28.12 -26.73
C TYR A 96 18.24 27.29 -27.33
N VAL A 97 18.61 27.50 -28.60
CA VAL A 97 19.72 26.77 -29.24
C VAL A 97 21.08 27.44 -28.96
N ALA A 98 21.09 28.73 -28.64
CA ALA A 98 22.31 29.53 -28.50
C ALA A 98 23.09 29.29 -27.18
N GLU A 99 22.45 28.78 -26.13
CA GLU A 99 23.14 28.55 -24.85
C GLU A 99 23.80 27.17 -24.74
N ARG A 100 23.38 26.20 -25.55
CA ARG A 100 23.93 24.83 -25.52
C ARG A 100 25.33 24.73 -26.13
N SER A 101 25.77 25.75 -26.87
CA SER A 101 27.08 25.80 -27.51
C SER A 101 28.19 26.42 -26.66
N LYS A 102 27.89 26.94 -25.45
CA LYS A 102 28.90 27.50 -24.54
C LYS A 102 29.38 26.56 -23.43
N SER A 103 28.69 25.45 -23.18
CA SER A 103 28.96 24.54 -22.05
C SER A 103 29.72 23.27 -22.42
N ILE A 104 30.18 23.10 -23.68
CA ILE A 104 30.93 21.92 -24.14
C ILE A 104 32.41 22.23 -24.47
N SER A 105 32.88 23.48 -24.38
CA SER A 105 34.25 23.84 -24.80
C SER A 105 35.30 23.93 -23.68
N SER A 106 35.15 23.18 -22.58
CA SER A 106 36.19 23.08 -21.54
C SER A 106 36.56 21.63 -21.24
N LEU A 107 37.05 20.90 -22.24
CA LEU A 107 37.90 19.74 -22.03
C LEU A 107 38.98 19.74 -23.12
N SER A 108 40.13 20.33 -22.80
CA SER A 108 41.31 20.32 -23.66
C SER A 108 42.17 19.08 -23.38
N THR A 109 42.43 18.28 -24.42
CA THR A 109 43.69 17.56 -24.58
C THR A 109 44.20 17.73 -26.02
N SER A 110 45.50 17.99 -26.09
CA SER A 110 46.35 18.42 -27.21
C SER A 110 46.35 17.54 -28.47
N ASN A 111 46.43 18.15 -29.65
CA ASN A 111 47.55 18.03 -30.61
C ASN A 111 47.36 18.84 -31.93
N SER A 112 48.26 19.80 -32.14
CA SER A 112 48.93 20.26 -33.40
C SER A 112 48.20 20.59 -34.74
N ILE A 113 48.21 21.90 -35.09
CA ILE A 113 48.61 22.60 -36.38
C ILE A 113 47.62 22.61 -37.59
N PRO A 114 47.46 23.70 -38.43
CA PRO A 114 47.61 25.16 -38.24
C PRO A 114 46.45 26.05 -38.81
N GLU A 115 46.62 27.37 -38.58
CA GLU A 115 45.92 28.59 -39.01
C GLU A 115 45.06 28.63 -40.30
N LEU A 116 43.93 29.36 -40.21
CA LEU A 116 43.52 30.33 -41.25
C LEU A 116 42.81 31.53 -40.61
N LYS A 117 43.42 32.71 -40.81
CA LYS A 117 42.97 34.04 -40.38
C LYS A 117 41.86 34.56 -41.32
N HIS A 118 40.74 35.04 -40.76
CA HIS A 118 40.22 36.42 -40.96
C HIS A 118 38.81 36.61 -40.37
N SER A 119 38.77 37.29 -39.21
CA SER A 119 37.90 38.40 -38.82
C SER A 119 36.57 38.66 -39.56
N LYS A 120 35.47 38.72 -38.78
CA LYS A 120 34.65 39.94 -38.60
C LYS A 120 33.80 39.81 -37.32
N SER A 121 34.21 40.49 -36.26
CA SER A 121 33.42 40.71 -35.05
C SER A 121 32.29 41.69 -35.34
N PHE A 122 31.05 41.23 -35.23
CA PHE A 122 29.87 42.09 -35.10
C PHE A 122 29.62 42.28 -33.60
N ASN A 123 29.93 43.47 -33.09
CA ASN A 123 29.47 43.90 -31.77
C ASN A 123 28.03 44.41 -31.93
N LEU A 124 27.07 43.72 -31.31
CA LEU A 124 25.75 44.29 -31.03
C LEU A 124 25.74 44.73 -29.57
N GLU A 125 25.82 46.04 -29.34
CA GLU A 125 25.46 46.65 -28.06
C GLU A 125 23.94 46.58 -27.92
N VAL A 126 23.45 45.84 -26.93
CA VAL A 126 22.03 45.82 -26.57
C VAL A 126 21.82 46.91 -25.53
N GLN A 127 21.00 47.90 -25.87
CA GLN A 127 20.58 48.98 -24.97
C GLN A 127 19.66 48.42 -23.88
N GLU A 128 19.97 48.75 -22.63
CA GLU A 128 19.10 48.55 -21.47
C GLU A 128 17.91 49.51 -21.54
N SER A 129 16.76 49.05 -22.02
CA SER A 129 15.47 49.67 -21.67
C SER A 129 14.34 48.67 -21.87
N ASP A 130 13.45 48.62 -20.87
CA ASP A 130 12.18 47.88 -20.77
C ASP A 130 12.21 46.51 -20.08
N THR A 131 12.80 46.44 -18.88
CA THR A 131 12.39 45.46 -17.87
C THR A 131 11.11 45.96 -17.17
N ILE A 132 9.98 45.38 -17.54
CA ILE A 132 8.76 45.42 -16.72
C ILE A 132 9.13 44.84 -15.35
N GLY A 133 8.96 45.65 -14.30
CA GLY A 133 9.27 45.27 -12.93
C GLY A 133 8.52 44.02 -12.51
N LEU A 134 9.23 42.90 -12.44
CA LEU A 134 8.83 41.72 -11.71
C LEU A 134 9.78 41.63 -10.51
N ASP A 135 9.22 41.72 -9.30
CA ASP A 135 9.94 41.61 -8.03
C ASP A 135 10.80 40.33 -8.01
N VAL A 136 12.11 40.53 -8.14
CA VAL A 136 13.14 39.48 -8.21
C VAL A 136 13.21 38.69 -6.89
N GLU A 137 12.67 39.22 -5.79
CA GLU A 137 12.63 38.55 -4.47
C GLU A 137 11.56 37.45 -4.34
N SER A 138 10.65 37.30 -5.33
CA SER A 138 9.53 36.34 -5.22
C SER A 138 9.81 34.95 -5.80
N PHE A 139 10.92 34.76 -6.52
CA PHE A 139 11.30 33.46 -7.08
C PHE A 139 12.07 32.62 -6.07
N ARG A 140 11.38 32.10 -5.06
CA ARG A 140 11.94 31.00 -4.26
C ARG A 140 12.23 29.83 -5.19
N ASN A 141 13.47 29.31 -5.14
CA ASN A 141 13.97 28.18 -5.94
C ASN A 141 13.15 26.92 -5.67
N PHE A 142 12.00 26.77 -6.33
CA PHE A 142 11.20 25.55 -6.26
C PHE A 142 11.34 24.80 -7.58
N MET A 143 11.75 23.54 -7.49
CA MET A 143 11.73 22.64 -8.65
C MET A 143 10.29 22.40 -9.10
N ASP A 144 10.04 22.55 -10.40
CA ASP A 144 8.79 22.12 -11.02
C ASP A 144 8.72 20.58 -10.96
N PRO A 145 7.72 19.99 -10.29
CA PRO A 145 7.64 18.54 -10.15
C PRO A 145 7.45 17.81 -11.50
N ALA A 146 6.98 18.51 -12.55
CA ALA A 146 6.92 17.98 -13.91
C ALA A 146 8.29 17.60 -14.47
N PHE A 147 9.36 18.30 -14.08
CA PHE A 147 10.74 18.00 -14.51
C PHE A 147 11.16 16.58 -14.14
N LEU A 148 10.80 16.11 -12.93
CA LEU A 148 11.16 14.78 -12.46
C LEU A 148 10.37 13.68 -13.16
N ILE A 149 9.10 13.95 -13.49
CA ILE A 149 8.27 13.01 -14.24
C ILE A 149 8.84 12.77 -15.63
N LEU A 150 9.37 13.82 -16.28
CA LEU A 150 10.02 13.70 -17.58
C LEU A 150 11.23 12.75 -17.54
N GLN A 151 11.98 12.71 -16.43
CA GLN A 151 13.13 11.79 -16.28
C GLN A 151 12.71 10.32 -16.15
N PHE A 152 11.45 10.03 -15.79
CA PHE A 152 10.91 8.67 -15.75
C PHE A 152 10.40 8.18 -17.11
N GLN A 153 10.43 9.01 -18.15
CA GLN A 153 10.01 8.65 -19.49
C GLN A 153 11.22 8.34 -20.38
N PRO A 154 11.18 7.24 -21.17
CA PRO A 154 12.12 7.04 -22.25
C PRO A 154 11.81 8.02 -23.38
N TYR A 155 12.44 9.20 -23.36
CA TYR A 155 12.43 10.10 -24.50
C TYR A 155 13.17 9.43 -25.68
N PRO A 156 12.67 9.45 -26.94
CA PRO A 156 11.56 10.24 -27.49
C PRO A 156 10.30 9.42 -27.85
N SER A 157 10.13 8.19 -27.36
CA SER A 157 9.03 7.30 -27.81
C SER A 157 7.69 7.66 -27.16
N LEU A 158 7.09 8.78 -27.57
CA LEU A 158 5.74 9.23 -27.23
C LEU A 158 4.67 8.68 -28.20
N GLU A 159 4.98 7.60 -28.94
CA GLU A 159 4.15 7.11 -30.05
C GLU A 159 2.79 6.51 -29.63
N SER A 160 2.61 6.17 -28.35
CA SER A 160 1.31 5.69 -27.84
C SER A 160 0.74 6.63 -26.78
N HIS A 161 -0.36 7.31 -27.10
CA HIS A 161 -1.15 8.13 -26.16
C HIS A 161 -1.57 7.36 -24.89
N SER A 162 -1.57 6.02 -24.91
CA SER A 162 -1.92 5.21 -23.74
C SER A 162 -0.89 5.24 -22.62
N GLU A 163 0.35 5.67 -22.89
CA GLU A 163 1.46 5.62 -21.93
C GLU A 163 1.88 7.01 -21.41
N GLN A 164 1.26 8.08 -21.92
CA GLN A 164 1.52 9.44 -21.45
C GLN A 164 1.10 9.65 -19.99
N PRO A 165 1.91 10.35 -19.17
CA PRO A 165 1.52 10.72 -17.82
C PRO A 165 0.35 11.71 -17.84
N ILE A 166 -0.75 11.38 -17.17
CA ILE A 166 -1.91 12.27 -17.03
C ILE A 166 -1.78 13.05 -15.73
N LEU A 167 -1.66 14.38 -15.80
CA LEU A 167 -1.70 15.23 -14.61
C LEU A 167 -3.09 15.15 -13.96
N LEU A 168 -3.13 14.88 -12.66
CA LEU A 168 -4.38 14.88 -11.90
C LEU A 168 -4.65 16.28 -11.31
N PRO A 169 -5.90 16.74 -11.30
CA PRO A 169 -6.28 17.98 -10.65
C PRO A 169 -6.13 17.89 -9.15
N ASN A 170 -5.80 19.03 -8.53
CA ASN A 170 -5.71 19.16 -7.07
C ASN A 170 -7.10 19.49 -6.48
N ASP A 171 -8.09 18.63 -6.74
CA ASP A 171 -9.46 18.77 -6.25
C ASP A 171 -9.79 17.76 -5.12
N ASP A 172 -10.85 18.05 -4.35
CA ASP A 172 -11.27 17.22 -3.23
C ASP A 172 -11.66 15.79 -3.64
N ALA A 173 -12.17 15.58 -4.87
CA ALA A 173 -12.53 14.24 -5.31
C ALA A 173 -11.30 13.38 -5.62
N THR A 174 -10.25 13.96 -6.22
CA THR A 174 -8.97 13.27 -6.43
C THR A 174 -8.26 12.99 -5.12
N GLN A 175 -8.17 13.96 -4.21
CA GLN A 175 -7.52 13.75 -2.92
C GLN A 175 -8.21 12.66 -2.10
N ARG A 176 -9.56 12.62 -2.11
CA ARG A 176 -10.32 11.52 -1.49
C ARG A 176 -10.01 10.17 -2.14
N ALA A 177 -9.96 10.10 -3.47
CA ALA A 177 -9.66 8.85 -4.18
C ALA A 177 -8.25 8.33 -3.86
N ILE A 178 -7.25 9.21 -3.83
CA ILE A 178 -5.89 8.89 -3.41
C ILE A 178 -5.87 8.42 -1.95
N SER A 179 -6.59 9.09 -1.05
CA SER A 179 -6.68 8.70 0.36
C SER A 179 -7.30 7.30 0.55
N VAL A 180 -8.33 6.96 -0.22
CA VAL A 180 -8.94 5.61 -0.22
C VAL A 180 -7.95 4.56 -0.72
N LEU A 181 -7.23 4.85 -1.81
CA LEU A 181 -6.16 3.98 -2.31
C LEU A 181 -5.09 3.75 -1.25
N ASP A 182 -4.66 4.81 -0.58
CA ASP A 182 -3.63 4.79 0.44
C ASP A 182 -4.02 4.04 1.72
N ARG A 183 -5.32 3.96 2.02
CA ARG A 183 -5.88 3.13 3.11
C ARG A 183 -6.09 1.68 2.71
N THR A 184 -6.17 1.38 1.42
CA THR A 184 -6.34 0.02 0.93
C THR A 184 -4.99 -0.72 1.01
N PRO A 185 -4.86 -1.77 1.82
CA PRO A 185 -3.60 -2.52 1.97
C PRO A 185 -3.18 -3.16 0.65
N SER A 186 -1.90 -3.44 0.46
CA SER A 186 -1.42 -4.15 -0.74
C SER A 186 -1.32 -5.67 -0.57
N ILE A 187 -1.33 -6.13 0.68
CA ILE A 187 -1.28 -7.55 1.05
C ILE A 187 -2.68 -8.06 1.37
N ASP A 188 -2.91 -9.35 1.20
CA ASP A 188 -4.19 -9.96 1.56
C ASP A 188 -4.29 -10.21 3.06
N LEU A 189 -5.44 -9.90 3.64
CA LEU A 189 -5.65 -9.92 5.09
C LEU A 189 -6.72 -10.93 5.47
N HIS A 190 -6.40 -11.83 6.39
CA HIS A 190 -7.33 -12.84 6.90
C HIS A 190 -7.50 -12.70 8.41
N LYS A 191 -8.75 -12.76 8.88
CA LYS A 191 -9.11 -12.81 10.30
C LYS A 191 -9.76 -14.15 10.61
N ILE A 192 -9.25 -14.85 11.62
CA ILE A 192 -9.65 -16.22 11.94
C ILE A 192 -9.88 -16.34 13.44
N GLY A 193 -11.01 -16.89 13.86
CA GLY A 193 -11.29 -17.12 15.29
C GLY A 193 -10.56 -18.34 15.81
N ILE A 194 -10.12 -18.32 17.07
CA ILE A 194 -9.67 -19.51 17.80
C ILE A 194 -10.41 -19.60 19.13
N VAL A 195 -11.06 -20.74 19.33
CA VAL A 195 -11.89 -21.03 20.50
C VAL A 195 -11.37 -22.31 21.17
N PHE A 196 -11.22 -22.26 22.49
CA PHE A 196 -10.88 -23.42 23.31
C PHE A 196 -12.12 -23.88 24.08
N VAL A 197 -12.48 -25.15 23.93
CA VAL A 197 -13.60 -25.81 24.62
C VAL A 197 -13.03 -26.81 25.61
N ASP A 198 -13.24 -26.54 26.91
CA ASP A 198 -12.74 -27.37 28.01
C ASP A 198 -13.65 -28.58 28.27
N SER A 199 -13.19 -29.49 29.11
CA SER A 199 -13.87 -30.73 29.47
C SER A 199 -15.32 -30.50 29.90
N GLY A 200 -16.27 -31.18 29.25
CA GLY A 200 -17.70 -31.10 29.54
C GLY A 200 -18.40 -29.79 29.15
N GLN A 201 -17.69 -28.79 28.61
CA GLN A 201 -18.31 -27.51 28.22
C GLN A 201 -19.16 -27.66 26.97
N THR A 202 -20.37 -27.13 27.03
CA THR A 202 -21.32 -27.10 25.89
C THR A 202 -22.00 -25.74 25.70
N ASN A 203 -21.87 -24.84 26.67
CA ASN A 203 -22.49 -23.52 26.67
C ASN A 203 -21.55 -22.46 26.11
N GLU A 204 -22.09 -21.55 25.29
CA GLU A 204 -21.34 -20.44 24.68
C GLU A 204 -20.54 -19.62 25.72
N VAL A 205 -21.21 -19.19 26.79
CA VAL A 205 -20.63 -18.30 27.80
C VAL A 205 -19.49 -18.97 28.55
N GLU A 206 -19.62 -20.27 28.85
CA GLU A 206 -18.57 -21.04 29.53
C GLU A 206 -17.32 -21.14 28.65
N ILE A 207 -17.52 -21.45 27.35
CA ILE A 207 -16.45 -21.56 26.36
C ILE A 207 -15.72 -20.22 26.18
N LEU A 208 -16.46 -19.12 26.00
CA LEU A 208 -15.86 -17.79 25.83
C LEU A 208 -15.21 -17.26 27.13
N ALA A 209 -15.69 -17.71 28.29
CA ALA A 209 -15.12 -17.33 29.58
C ALA A 209 -13.71 -17.91 29.83
N ASN A 210 -13.28 -18.92 29.08
CA ASN A 210 -11.96 -19.52 29.21
C ASN A 210 -10.84 -18.48 29.01
N GLN A 211 -9.90 -18.43 29.96
CA GLN A 211 -8.71 -17.56 29.92
C GLN A 211 -7.40 -18.35 29.78
N ARG A 212 -7.46 -19.67 29.91
CA ARG A 212 -6.34 -20.59 29.80
C ARG A 212 -6.83 -21.81 29.03
N GLY A 213 -5.92 -22.48 28.33
CA GLY A 213 -6.18 -23.76 27.68
C GLY A 213 -5.14 -24.79 28.10
N SER A 214 -5.22 -25.98 27.51
CA SER A 214 -4.30 -27.09 27.80
C SER A 214 -2.88 -26.85 27.28
N SER A 215 -1.94 -27.69 27.74
CA SER A 215 -0.55 -27.66 27.27
C SER A 215 -0.46 -27.89 25.76
N ASN A 216 -1.23 -28.83 25.22
CA ASN A 216 -1.27 -29.12 23.79
C ASN A 216 -1.85 -27.96 22.99
N TYR A 217 -2.89 -27.29 23.51
CA TYR A 217 -3.44 -26.09 22.90
C TYR A 217 -2.41 -24.94 22.84
N LEU A 218 -1.66 -24.70 23.91
CA LEU A 218 -0.61 -23.68 23.93
C LEU A 218 0.52 -23.99 22.94
N GLN A 219 0.95 -25.25 22.86
CA GLN A 219 1.94 -25.71 21.87
C GLN A 219 1.43 -25.58 20.42
N PHE A 220 0.13 -25.80 20.21
CA PHE A 220 -0.49 -25.54 18.91
C PHE A 220 -0.45 -24.06 18.56
N LEU A 221 -0.84 -23.16 19.48
CA LEU A 221 -0.79 -21.71 19.26
C LEU A 221 0.62 -21.22 18.94
N SER A 222 1.64 -21.72 19.64
CA SER A 222 3.04 -21.34 19.39
C SER A 222 3.52 -21.77 18.00
N ASN A 223 3.01 -22.88 17.47
CA ASN A 223 3.34 -23.37 16.14
C ASN A 223 2.48 -22.74 15.03
N LEU A 224 1.35 -22.14 15.41
CA LEU A 224 0.40 -21.54 14.47
C LEU A 224 0.87 -20.16 14.01
N GLY A 225 1.47 -19.37 14.90
CA GLY A 225 1.94 -18.02 14.60
C GLY A 225 2.85 -17.43 15.66
N ARG A 226 3.14 -16.15 15.50
CA ARG A 226 3.96 -15.34 16.41
C ARG A 226 3.07 -14.43 17.26
N VAL A 227 3.37 -14.39 18.55
CA VAL A 227 2.76 -13.45 19.49
C VAL A 227 3.36 -12.05 19.29
N PHE A 228 2.50 -11.03 19.34
CA PHE A 228 2.91 -9.63 19.22
C PHE A 228 2.12 -8.74 20.20
N PRO A 229 2.70 -7.62 20.67
CA PRO A 229 2.00 -6.69 21.55
C PRO A 229 0.90 -5.95 20.78
N LEU A 230 -0.27 -5.73 21.37
CA LEU A 230 -1.35 -4.98 20.73
C LEU A 230 -1.17 -3.47 20.90
N ALA A 231 -0.71 -3.03 22.07
CA ALA A 231 -0.52 -1.62 22.39
C ALA A 231 0.44 -0.94 21.40
N ASN A 232 0.01 0.17 20.81
CA ASN A 232 0.77 1.00 19.88
C ASN A 232 1.25 0.29 18.59
N THR A 233 0.73 -0.90 18.28
CA THR A 233 1.11 -1.61 17.06
C THR A 233 0.50 -0.97 15.82
N ARG A 234 1.36 -0.55 14.88
CA ARG A 234 0.96 0.09 13.61
C ARG A 234 1.35 -0.71 12.37
N ASP A 235 2.31 -1.61 12.51
CA ASP A 235 2.91 -2.35 11.39
C ASP A 235 2.22 -3.69 11.10
N ILE A 236 1.37 -4.16 12.02
CA ILE A 236 0.69 -5.45 11.94
C ILE A 236 -0.82 -5.19 11.85
N TYR A 237 -1.49 -5.84 10.91
CA TYR A 237 -2.94 -5.84 10.86
C TYR A 237 -3.53 -6.54 12.09
N THR A 238 -4.35 -5.84 12.85
CA THR A 238 -4.91 -6.35 14.11
C THR A 238 -6.32 -6.91 14.00
N GLY A 239 -6.93 -6.93 12.82
CA GLY A 239 -8.26 -7.56 12.65
C GLY A 239 -9.42 -6.85 13.34
N GLY A 240 -9.19 -5.65 13.87
CA GLY A 240 -10.15 -4.92 14.70
C GLY A 240 -9.92 -5.08 16.20
N LEU A 241 -8.88 -5.80 16.62
CA LEU A 241 -8.43 -5.80 18.02
C LEU A 241 -7.94 -4.40 18.43
N ASP A 242 -8.28 -4.01 19.65
CA ASP A 242 -7.88 -2.74 20.26
C ASP A 242 -6.35 -2.60 20.36
N THR A 243 -5.83 -1.49 19.83
CA THR A 243 -4.41 -1.10 19.89
C THR A 243 -4.18 0.11 20.79
N SER A 244 -5.23 0.62 21.43
CA SER A 244 -5.15 1.70 22.39
C SER A 244 -4.40 1.28 23.66
N SER A 245 -4.07 2.26 24.50
CA SER A 245 -3.48 2.00 25.82
C SER A 245 -4.45 1.30 26.79
N GLU A 246 -5.75 1.28 26.48
CA GLU A 246 -6.77 0.64 27.32
C GLU A 246 -6.73 -0.89 27.21
N ALA A 247 -6.17 -1.42 26.12
CA ALA A 247 -5.94 -2.84 25.87
C ALA A 247 -7.20 -3.71 26.16
N ILE A 248 -8.36 -3.25 25.67
CA ILE A 248 -9.67 -3.85 25.95
C ILE A 248 -9.73 -5.31 25.49
N ASP A 249 -9.08 -5.61 24.36
CA ASP A 249 -9.04 -6.96 23.78
C ASP A 249 -7.85 -7.80 24.26
N GLY A 250 -7.08 -7.29 25.21
CA GLY A 250 -5.88 -7.93 25.76
C GLY A 250 -4.59 -7.22 25.36
N GLN A 251 -3.48 -7.67 25.95
CA GLN A 251 -2.17 -7.07 25.75
C GLN A 251 -1.44 -7.60 24.51
N TYR A 252 -1.78 -8.82 24.10
CA TYR A 252 -1.10 -9.56 23.05
C TYR A 252 -2.08 -10.16 22.05
N GLY A 253 -1.69 -10.20 20.79
CA GLY A 253 -2.37 -10.92 19.72
C GLY A 253 -1.49 -12.02 19.15
N LEU A 254 -2.08 -12.89 18.34
CA LEU A 254 -1.38 -13.93 17.59
C LEU A 254 -1.55 -13.66 16.09
N CYS A 255 -0.44 -13.60 15.36
CA CYS A 255 -0.45 -13.39 13.91
C CYS A 255 0.46 -14.38 13.19
N TYR A 256 0.16 -14.63 11.93
CA TYR A 256 1.07 -15.31 11.01
C TYR A 256 1.37 -14.39 9.82
N ILE A 257 2.66 -14.21 9.56
CA ILE A 257 3.18 -13.45 8.42
C ILE A 257 4.24 -14.36 7.76
N PRO A 258 4.00 -14.87 6.54
CA PRO A 258 4.98 -15.67 5.83
C PRO A 258 6.15 -14.81 5.35
N ASP A 259 7.28 -15.45 5.04
CA ASP A 259 8.51 -14.76 4.62
C ASP A 259 8.31 -13.90 3.36
N GLN A 260 7.49 -14.36 2.43
CA GLN A 260 7.14 -13.64 1.20
C GLN A 260 6.17 -12.47 1.43
N ARG A 261 5.59 -12.35 2.64
CA ARG A 261 4.68 -11.26 3.08
C ARG A 261 3.53 -10.93 2.12
N MET A 262 3.04 -11.90 1.34
CA MET A 262 1.94 -11.69 0.38
C MET A 262 0.57 -11.61 1.06
N ASN A 263 0.42 -12.33 2.16
CA ASN A 263 -0.78 -12.31 3.00
C ASN A 263 -0.40 -12.25 4.49
N GLN A 264 -1.36 -11.83 5.31
CA GLN A 264 -1.24 -11.80 6.76
C GLN A 264 -2.49 -12.39 7.39
N VAL A 265 -2.29 -13.24 8.40
CA VAL A 265 -3.37 -13.82 9.18
C VAL A 265 -3.31 -13.27 10.60
N ILE A 266 -4.43 -12.74 11.07
CA ILE A 266 -4.64 -12.41 12.47
C ILE A 266 -5.59 -13.43 13.10
N PHE A 267 -5.20 -13.92 14.28
CA PHE A 267 -6.00 -14.87 15.04
C PHE A 267 -6.66 -14.16 16.21
N HIS A 268 -7.99 -14.20 16.26
CA HIS A 268 -8.77 -13.77 17.41
C HIS A 268 -8.80 -14.93 18.40
N VAL A 269 -7.82 -14.96 19.31
CA VAL A 269 -7.66 -16.05 20.28
C VAL A 269 -8.44 -15.71 21.55
N THR A 270 -9.57 -16.39 21.75
CA THR A 270 -10.48 -16.14 22.90
C THR A 270 -9.80 -16.24 24.26
N THR A 271 -8.84 -17.15 24.42
CA THR A 271 -8.08 -17.32 25.67
C THR A 271 -7.06 -16.20 25.92
N MET A 272 -6.65 -15.46 24.88
CA MET A 272 -5.76 -14.29 25.04
C MET A 272 -6.53 -13.00 25.32
N MET A 273 -7.84 -12.99 25.07
CA MET A 273 -8.73 -11.88 25.40
C MET A 273 -9.15 -11.93 26.87
N PRO A 274 -9.16 -10.79 27.59
CA PRO A 274 -9.56 -10.75 29.00
C PRO A 274 -11.05 -11.08 29.16
N LYS A 275 -11.40 -11.59 30.35
CA LYS A 275 -12.79 -11.72 30.79
C LYS A 275 -13.02 -10.68 31.87
N TYR A 276 -13.89 -9.72 31.61
CA TYR A 276 -14.26 -8.71 32.58
C TYR A 276 -15.42 -9.18 33.45
N ALA A 277 -15.39 -8.88 34.74
CA ALA A 277 -16.43 -9.29 35.68
C ALA A 277 -17.82 -8.70 35.34
N HIS A 278 -17.86 -7.52 34.70
CA HIS A 278 -19.08 -6.87 34.27
C HIS A 278 -19.65 -7.43 32.94
N ASP A 279 -18.83 -8.13 32.14
CA ASP A 279 -19.24 -8.71 30.86
C ASP A 279 -19.59 -10.19 31.03
N THR A 280 -20.74 -10.44 31.67
CA THR A 280 -21.23 -11.80 31.96
C THR A 280 -21.49 -12.63 30.71
N LEU A 281 -21.79 -11.99 29.59
CA LEU A 281 -22.08 -12.63 28.30
C LEU A 281 -20.86 -12.73 27.39
N CYS A 282 -19.68 -12.29 27.83
CA CYS A 282 -18.45 -12.26 27.03
C CYS A 282 -18.64 -11.56 25.67
N THR A 283 -19.46 -10.50 25.64
CA THR A 283 -19.80 -9.73 24.44
C THR A 283 -18.59 -9.14 23.73
N GLY A 284 -17.54 -8.74 24.47
CA GLY A 284 -16.29 -8.26 23.87
C GLY A 284 -15.63 -9.32 22.98
N LYS A 285 -15.49 -10.54 23.51
CA LYS A 285 -14.95 -11.68 22.75
C LYS A 285 -15.87 -12.09 21.61
N LYS A 286 -17.19 -12.13 21.87
CA LYS A 286 -18.20 -12.52 20.88
C LYS A 286 -18.24 -11.57 19.69
N ARG A 287 -18.03 -10.27 19.89
CA ARG A 287 -17.96 -9.27 18.81
C ARG A 287 -16.85 -9.60 17.81
N HIS A 288 -15.74 -10.17 18.26
CA HIS A 288 -14.65 -10.57 17.37
C HIS A 288 -14.91 -11.93 16.72
N ILE A 289 -15.23 -12.96 17.51
CA ILE A 289 -15.41 -14.33 17.02
C ILE A 289 -16.66 -14.48 16.15
N GLY A 290 -17.79 -13.89 16.56
CA GLY A 290 -19.06 -13.97 15.82
C GLY A 290 -19.03 -13.25 14.47
N ASN A 291 -18.04 -12.39 14.24
CA ASN A 291 -17.81 -11.67 12.98
C ASN A 291 -16.67 -12.28 12.13
N ASN A 292 -16.14 -13.43 12.53
CA ASN A 292 -15.17 -14.17 11.73
C ASN A 292 -15.88 -15.16 10.81
N PHE A 293 -15.37 -15.29 9.59
CA PHE A 293 -15.89 -16.25 8.62
C PHE A 293 -15.52 -17.69 8.96
N VAL A 294 -14.33 -17.84 9.53
CA VAL A 294 -13.76 -19.13 9.91
C VAL A 294 -13.35 -19.11 11.37
N THR A 295 -13.70 -20.17 12.08
CA THR A 295 -13.32 -20.38 13.48
C THR A 295 -12.62 -21.73 13.64
N ILE A 296 -11.43 -21.73 14.22
CA ILE A 296 -10.75 -22.94 14.69
C ILE A 296 -11.27 -23.24 16.09
N VAL A 297 -11.78 -24.44 16.29
CA VAL A 297 -12.32 -24.91 17.57
C VAL A 297 -11.41 -26.02 18.08
N TRP A 298 -10.70 -25.74 19.16
CA TRP A 298 -9.95 -26.74 19.91
C TRP A 298 -10.89 -27.43 20.91
N ASN A 299 -11.30 -28.65 20.63
CA ASN A 299 -12.32 -29.36 21.37
C ASN A 299 -11.72 -30.43 22.30
N GLU A 300 -11.65 -30.13 23.59
CA GLU A 300 -11.29 -31.07 24.66
C GLU A 300 -12.49 -31.46 25.53
N SER A 301 -13.72 -31.11 25.10
CA SER A 301 -14.94 -31.39 25.87
C SER A 301 -15.22 -32.88 26.07
N GLY A 302 -14.71 -33.74 25.19
CA GLY A 302 -15.08 -35.15 25.10
C GLY A 302 -16.44 -35.40 24.43
N LEU A 303 -17.10 -34.34 23.95
CA LEU A 303 -18.39 -34.39 23.27
C LEU A 303 -18.28 -33.87 21.84
N ALA A 304 -19.22 -34.27 20.98
CA ALA A 304 -19.29 -33.75 19.61
C ALA A 304 -19.64 -32.26 19.62
N TYR A 305 -18.77 -31.42 19.04
CA TYR A 305 -19.00 -29.99 18.93
C TYR A 305 -20.08 -29.69 17.88
N ARG A 306 -21.07 -28.86 18.23
CA ARG A 306 -22.14 -28.44 17.31
C ARG A 306 -21.80 -27.10 16.66
N HIS A 307 -22.13 -26.94 15.39
CA HIS A 307 -21.89 -25.69 14.65
C HIS A 307 -22.53 -24.47 15.34
N ASP A 308 -23.73 -24.64 15.89
CA ASP A 308 -24.52 -23.56 16.51
C ASP A 308 -24.14 -23.26 17.96
N THR A 309 -23.07 -23.87 18.49
CA THR A 309 -22.63 -23.65 19.88
C THR A 309 -22.24 -22.20 20.15
N ILE A 310 -21.61 -21.54 19.17
CA ILE A 310 -21.35 -20.09 19.20
C ILE A 310 -22.10 -19.46 18.02
N PRO A 311 -23.32 -18.95 18.24
CA PRO A 311 -24.11 -18.37 17.17
C PRO A 311 -23.46 -17.09 16.65
N GLY A 312 -23.27 -17.04 15.34
CA GLY A 312 -22.74 -15.87 14.64
C GLY A 312 -23.20 -15.85 13.20
N GLN A 313 -23.70 -14.70 12.73
CA GLN A 313 -24.20 -14.54 11.35
C GLN A 313 -23.13 -14.88 10.31
N PHE A 314 -21.87 -14.64 10.66
CA PHE A 314 -20.74 -14.76 9.77
C PHE A 314 -19.97 -16.07 9.93
N ASN A 315 -20.33 -16.97 10.86
CA ASN A 315 -19.57 -18.19 11.10
C ASN A 315 -19.88 -19.27 10.05
N PHE A 316 -19.19 -19.20 8.91
CA PHE A 316 -19.42 -20.05 7.74
C PHE A 316 -18.77 -21.43 7.88
N VAL A 317 -17.51 -21.49 8.32
CA VAL A 317 -16.75 -22.75 8.42
C VAL A 317 -16.08 -22.84 9.79
N GLN A 318 -16.19 -24.01 10.42
CA GLN A 318 -15.52 -24.32 11.68
C GLN A 318 -14.56 -25.48 11.48
N ILE A 319 -13.32 -25.28 11.92
CA ILE A 319 -12.26 -26.29 11.89
C ILE A 319 -12.14 -26.87 13.30
N ILE A 320 -12.73 -28.04 13.51
CA ILE A 320 -12.79 -28.70 14.81
C ILE A 320 -11.58 -29.62 14.94
N ILE A 321 -10.79 -29.40 15.98
CA ILE A 321 -9.59 -30.19 16.32
C ILE A 321 -9.89 -30.95 17.61
N GLU A 322 -9.81 -32.27 17.54
CA GLU A 322 -10.03 -33.16 18.68
C GLU A 322 -8.74 -33.95 18.97
N PRO A 323 -8.14 -33.81 20.15
CA PRO A 323 -7.03 -34.67 20.57
C PRO A 323 -7.55 -36.09 20.84
N ILE A 324 -6.95 -37.11 20.20
CA ILE A 324 -7.34 -38.51 20.39
C ILE A 324 -6.48 -39.19 21.46
N ALA A 325 -5.19 -39.36 21.18
CA ALA A 325 -4.26 -40.04 22.06
C ALA A 325 -2.81 -39.69 21.70
N GLY A 326 -1.96 -39.64 22.72
CA GLY A 326 -0.51 -39.44 22.62
C GLY A 326 0.10 -39.16 23.99
N HIS A 327 1.43 -39.24 24.07
CA HIS A 327 2.17 -38.92 25.29
C HIS A 327 2.67 -37.47 25.29
N ASP A 328 3.12 -36.99 24.14
CA ASP A 328 3.64 -35.63 23.92
C ASP A 328 2.93 -35.00 22.71
N TYR A 329 2.94 -33.67 22.61
CA TYR A 329 2.26 -32.96 21.51
C TYR A 329 2.62 -33.51 20.11
N ASN A 330 3.90 -33.82 19.87
CA ASN A 330 4.35 -34.33 18.57
C ASN A 330 3.93 -35.79 18.29
N SER A 331 3.75 -36.60 19.34
CA SER A 331 3.27 -37.98 19.23
C SER A 331 1.74 -38.07 19.33
N PHE A 332 1.08 -36.98 19.70
CA PHE A 332 -0.37 -36.87 19.72
C PHE A 332 -0.96 -36.93 18.32
N CYS A 333 -1.99 -37.76 18.19
CA CYS A 333 -2.86 -37.79 17.01
C CYS A 333 -4.06 -36.87 17.24
N PHE A 334 -4.26 -35.95 16.31
CA PHE A 334 -5.37 -35.01 16.31
C PHE A 334 -6.30 -35.33 15.16
N LYS A 335 -7.59 -35.46 15.46
CA LYS A 335 -8.66 -35.57 14.46
C LYS A 335 -9.13 -34.19 14.08
N LEU A 336 -9.08 -33.89 12.80
CA LEU A 336 -9.58 -32.66 12.23
C LEU A 336 -10.89 -32.93 11.51
N THR A 337 -11.93 -32.16 11.83
CA THR A 337 -13.24 -32.22 11.20
C THR A 337 -13.66 -30.82 10.75
N LEU A 338 -14.24 -30.69 9.56
CA LEU A 338 -14.84 -29.42 9.13
C LEU A 338 -16.35 -29.47 9.31
N SER A 339 -16.88 -28.45 9.97
CA SER A 339 -18.30 -28.15 10.01
C SER A 339 -18.56 -26.93 9.14
N TYR A 340 -19.56 -27.03 8.28
CA TYR A 340 -19.98 -25.96 7.37
C TYR A 340 -21.36 -25.47 7.79
N ARG A 341 -21.64 -24.20 7.53
CA ARG A 341 -22.99 -23.66 7.59
C ARG A 341 -23.90 -24.42 6.62
N SER A 342 -25.17 -24.57 6.97
CA SER A 342 -26.13 -25.44 6.28
C SER A 342 -26.35 -25.13 4.80
N ASP A 343 -26.06 -23.90 4.38
CA ASP A 343 -26.24 -23.38 3.02
C ASP A 343 -24.95 -23.43 2.17
N MET A 344 -23.83 -23.86 2.75
CA MET A 344 -22.56 -23.99 2.04
C MET A 344 -22.31 -25.43 1.62
N GLU A 345 -21.79 -25.59 0.40
CA GLU A 345 -21.34 -26.88 -0.10
C GLU A 345 -20.04 -27.32 0.59
N ARG A 346 -19.90 -28.63 0.80
CA ARG A 346 -18.68 -29.21 1.36
C ARG A 346 -17.61 -29.31 0.28
N VAL A 347 -16.44 -28.73 0.51
CA VAL A 347 -15.38 -28.64 -0.52
C VAL A 347 -14.16 -29.53 -0.22
N ALA A 348 -13.98 -30.01 1.01
CA ALA A 348 -12.80 -30.78 1.40
C ALA A 348 -13.11 -32.21 1.91
N PRO A 349 -12.27 -33.22 1.58
CA PRO A 349 -12.42 -34.59 2.07
C PRO A 349 -11.90 -34.70 3.51
N ILE A 350 -12.79 -34.65 4.49
CA ILE A 350 -12.48 -34.64 5.93
C ILE A 350 -13.53 -35.50 6.64
N PRO A 351 -13.17 -36.38 7.62
CA PRO A 351 -12.10 -36.24 8.62
C PRO A 351 -10.69 -36.64 8.18
N VAL A 352 -9.69 -35.95 8.73
CA VAL A 352 -8.24 -36.24 8.54
C VAL A 352 -7.59 -36.39 9.92
N LEU A 353 -6.65 -37.34 10.04
CA LEU A 353 -5.81 -37.53 11.23
C LEU A 353 -4.43 -36.91 11.00
N LEU A 354 -3.95 -36.13 11.95
CA LEU A 354 -2.67 -35.41 11.85
C LEU A 354 -1.85 -35.55 13.13
N SER A 355 -0.54 -35.60 12.99
CA SER A 355 0.39 -35.44 14.12
C SER A 355 0.50 -33.97 14.54
N GLY A 356 0.84 -33.71 15.81
CA GLY A 356 1.01 -32.35 16.30
C GLY A 356 2.05 -31.52 15.53
N SER A 357 3.11 -32.16 15.02
CA SER A 357 4.18 -31.47 14.27
C SER A 357 3.69 -30.82 12.97
N SER A 358 2.69 -31.41 12.31
CA SER A 358 2.13 -30.90 11.05
C SER A 358 0.80 -30.17 11.22
N LEU A 359 0.14 -30.35 12.37
CA LEU A 359 -1.20 -29.83 12.66
C LEU A 359 -1.31 -28.32 12.40
N ALA A 360 -0.45 -27.51 13.02
CA ALA A 360 -0.56 -26.06 12.95
C ALA A 360 -0.41 -25.51 11.53
N LYS A 361 0.53 -26.08 10.75
CA LYS A 361 0.71 -25.70 9.34
C LYS A 361 -0.53 -26.06 8.53
N TYR A 362 -1.00 -27.30 8.65
CA TYR A 362 -2.17 -27.77 7.90
C TYR A 362 -3.44 -26.98 8.24
N VAL A 363 -3.74 -26.80 9.53
CA VAL A 363 -4.91 -26.03 10.00
C VAL A 363 -4.87 -24.61 9.46
N ARG A 364 -3.70 -23.96 9.47
CA ARG A 364 -3.55 -22.60 8.96
C ARG A 364 -3.87 -22.50 7.47
N GLU A 365 -3.33 -23.41 6.65
CA GLU A 365 -3.63 -23.44 5.20
C GLU A 365 -5.13 -23.67 4.97
N VAL A 366 -5.71 -24.67 5.63
CA VAL A 366 -7.16 -24.96 5.53
C VAL A 366 -8.00 -23.76 5.96
N ALA A 367 -7.59 -23.04 7.00
CA ALA A 367 -8.30 -21.86 7.49
C ALA A 367 -8.22 -20.68 6.51
N ILE A 368 -7.09 -20.46 5.86
CA ILE A 368 -6.94 -19.45 4.80
C ILE A 368 -7.85 -19.80 3.61
N TYR A 369 -7.78 -21.03 3.10
CA TYR A 369 -8.64 -21.47 1.99
C TYR A 369 -10.13 -21.40 2.33
N SER A 370 -10.51 -21.83 3.53
CA SER A 370 -11.91 -21.75 3.99
C SER A 370 -12.38 -20.30 4.10
N ASN A 371 -11.50 -19.39 4.52
CA ASN A 371 -11.84 -17.98 4.63
C ASN A 371 -12.01 -17.33 3.25
N MET A 372 -11.15 -17.66 2.28
CA MET A 372 -11.32 -17.24 0.89
C MET A 372 -12.64 -17.77 0.32
N MET A 373 -12.96 -19.04 0.54
CA MET A 373 -14.22 -19.64 0.08
C MET A 373 -15.44 -18.94 0.71
N ALA A 374 -15.42 -18.70 2.02
CA ALA A 374 -16.49 -17.98 2.71
C ALA A 374 -16.64 -16.54 2.20
N GLN A 375 -15.53 -15.88 1.83
CA GLN A 375 -15.58 -14.59 1.15
C GLN A 375 -16.28 -14.69 -0.21
N VAL A 376 -15.89 -15.64 -1.09
CA VAL A 376 -16.59 -15.86 -2.38
C VAL A 376 -18.08 -16.07 -2.17
N PHE A 377 -18.45 -16.90 -1.19
CA PHE A 377 -19.85 -17.20 -0.92
C PHE A 377 -20.63 -15.97 -0.43
N SER A 378 -20.02 -15.13 0.40
CA SER A 378 -20.66 -13.93 0.97
C SER A 378 -20.75 -12.76 -0.02
N THR A 379 -19.69 -12.50 -0.80
CA THR A 379 -19.58 -11.32 -1.67
C THR A 379 -19.66 -11.63 -3.17
N GLY A 380 -19.67 -12.89 -3.57
CA GLY A 380 -19.70 -13.34 -4.97
C GLY A 380 -18.34 -13.36 -5.68
N GLU A 381 -17.34 -12.62 -5.19
CA GLU A 381 -15.96 -12.62 -5.71
C GLU A 381 -14.94 -12.53 -4.57
N THR A 382 -13.84 -13.28 -4.65
CA THR A 382 -12.59 -12.98 -3.90
C THR A 382 -11.73 -12.03 -4.72
N ILE A 383 -11.63 -10.78 -4.29
CA ILE A 383 -10.74 -9.81 -4.91
C ILE A 383 -9.58 -9.59 -3.93
N SER A 384 -8.36 -9.92 -4.37
CA SER A 384 -7.16 -9.58 -3.58
C SER A 384 -7.04 -8.07 -3.44
N ASN A 385 -6.45 -7.61 -2.34
CA ASN A 385 -6.34 -6.19 -2.08
C ASN A 385 -5.49 -5.49 -3.16
N ALA A 386 -4.46 -6.15 -3.69
CA ALA A 386 -3.70 -5.66 -4.85
C ALA A 386 -4.57 -5.48 -6.11
N ARG A 387 -5.52 -6.39 -6.36
CA ARG A 387 -6.46 -6.27 -7.49
C ARG A 387 -7.46 -5.16 -7.27
N GLU A 388 -7.92 -4.94 -6.04
CA GLU A 388 -8.79 -3.80 -5.70
C GLU A 388 -8.05 -2.47 -5.88
N ARG A 389 -6.79 -2.37 -5.42
CA ARG A 389 -5.93 -1.21 -5.69
C ARG A 389 -5.79 -0.94 -7.19
N LEU A 390 -5.60 -1.99 -8.01
CA LEU A 390 -5.57 -1.84 -9.46
C LEU A 390 -6.90 -1.35 -10.03
N ARG A 391 -8.05 -1.84 -9.53
CA ARG A 391 -9.38 -1.34 -9.94
C ARG A 391 -9.54 0.15 -9.59
N GLN A 392 -9.10 0.58 -8.41
CA GLN A 392 -9.13 1.97 -7.97
C GLN A 392 -8.24 2.86 -8.87
N LEU A 393 -7.01 2.43 -9.15
CA LEU A 393 -6.08 3.12 -10.05
C LEU A 393 -6.66 3.30 -11.46
N LYS A 394 -7.24 2.23 -12.03
CA LYS A 394 -7.90 2.29 -13.33
C LYS A 394 -9.14 3.20 -13.33
N ARG A 395 -9.91 3.25 -12.23
CA ARG A 395 -11.05 4.17 -12.09
C ARG A 395 -10.59 5.63 -12.05
N ILE A 396 -9.53 5.93 -11.30
CA ILE A 396 -8.95 7.29 -11.25
C ILE A 396 -8.51 7.72 -12.65
N ARG A 397 -7.75 6.86 -13.35
CA ARG A 397 -7.30 7.12 -14.71
C ARG A 397 -8.45 7.37 -15.68
N LYS A 398 -9.43 6.45 -15.72
CA LYS A 398 -10.58 6.55 -16.64
C LYS A 398 -11.40 7.82 -16.42
N ARG A 399 -11.56 8.26 -15.16
CA ARG A 399 -12.26 9.51 -14.85
C ARG A 399 -11.57 10.72 -15.49
N GLN A 400 -10.24 10.76 -15.44
CA GLN A 400 -9.49 11.85 -16.06
C GLN A 400 -9.47 11.79 -17.59
N GLU A 401 -9.36 10.59 -18.16
CA GLU A 401 -9.48 10.43 -19.62
C GLU A 401 -10.85 10.93 -20.13
N SER A 402 -11.94 10.66 -19.39
CA SER A 402 -13.27 11.19 -19.75
C SER A 402 -13.43 12.68 -19.55
N GLU A 403 -12.77 13.28 -18.56
CA GLU A 403 -12.81 14.72 -18.32
C GLU A 403 -12.02 15.48 -19.40
N ASN A 404 -10.86 14.97 -19.80
CA ASN A 404 -10.04 15.54 -20.88
C ASN A 404 -10.73 15.47 -22.26
N LEU A 405 -11.54 14.44 -22.50
CA LEU A 405 -12.36 14.33 -23.72
C LEU A 405 -13.56 15.29 -23.75
N ASN A 406 -13.98 15.84 -22.60
CA ASN A 406 -15.12 16.74 -22.47
C ASN A 406 -14.73 18.23 -22.45
N ILE A 407 -13.45 18.57 -22.59
CA ILE A 407 -13.01 19.94 -22.84
C ILE A 407 -13.33 20.22 -24.33
N PRO A 408 -14.22 21.17 -24.66
CA PRO A 408 -14.42 21.56 -26.05
C PRO A 408 -13.07 22.02 -26.61
N LEU A 409 -12.67 21.49 -27.75
CA LEU A 409 -11.57 22.04 -28.55
C LEU A 409 -12.01 23.40 -29.15
N ASP A 410 -12.37 24.36 -28.31
CA ASP A 410 -12.69 25.74 -28.71
C ASP A 410 -11.39 26.54 -28.84
N PHE A 411 -10.55 26.13 -29.80
CA PHE A 411 -9.55 27.01 -30.42
C PHE A 411 -9.43 26.66 -31.91
N THR A 412 -10.52 26.87 -32.65
CA THR A 412 -10.43 27.23 -34.07
C THR A 412 -11.33 28.43 -34.31
N TYR A 413 -10.82 29.38 -35.11
CA TYR A 413 -11.38 30.69 -35.48
C TYR A 413 -10.88 31.90 -34.69
N LEU A 414 -9.66 32.31 -35.00
CA LEU A 414 -9.38 33.72 -35.33
C LEU A 414 -8.38 33.74 -36.49
N GLY A 415 -8.93 33.66 -37.70
CA GLY A 415 -8.22 33.83 -38.96
C GLY A 415 -9.12 34.52 -39.97
N ALA A 416 -8.67 35.70 -40.41
CA ALA A 416 -9.08 36.48 -41.59
C ALA A 416 -10.50 37.09 -41.60
N VAL A 417 -10.59 38.40 -41.34
CA VAL A 417 -10.71 39.47 -42.36
C VAL A 417 -9.99 40.71 -41.86
#